data_AF-A0A063ZPN0-F1
#
_entry.id   AF-A0A063ZPN0-F1
#
_cell.length_a   1.000
_cell.length_b   1.000
_cell.length_c   1.000
_cell.angle_alpha   90.00
_cell.angle_beta   90.00
_cell.angle_gamma   90.00
#
_symmetry.space_group_name_H-M   'P 1'
#
loop_
_entity.id
_entity.type
_entity.pdbx_description
1 polymer ?
#
loop_
_entity_poly.entity_id
_entity_poly.type
_entity_poly.pdbx_seq_one_letter_code
_entity_poly.pdbx_strand_id
1 'polypeptide(L)'
;MTLDDLNDEITESYSSLGDELEVALDRETRNELALLETAMEPESTDELVRRAIHMLFQTTVETGNIDFHLRSGFDVTYDEYLSGMTFDEMTGADNYPSMDDERRYQF
;
A
#
# COMPACT_ATOMS: atom_id res chain seq x y z
N MET A 1 -13.35 -6.34 7.44
CA MET A 1 -13.40 -6.48 5.98
C MET A 1 -12.34 -7.50 5.58
N THR A 2 -12.37 -8.04 4.36
CA THR A 2 -11.46 -9.09 3.88
C THR A 2 -10.58 -8.59 2.74
N LEU A 3 -9.70 -9.45 2.21
CA LEU A 3 -8.95 -9.19 0.99
C LEU A 3 -9.87 -8.88 -0.21
N ASP A 4 -10.99 -9.58 -0.31
CA ASP A 4 -11.99 -9.33 -1.35
C ASP A 4 -12.60 -7.92 -1.19
N ASP A 5 -12.99 -7.55 0.04
CA ASP A 5 -13.51 -6.21 0.32
C ASP A 5 -12.49 -5.11 -0.04
N LEU A 6 -11.19 -5.34 0.24
CA LEU A 6 -10.13 -4.41 -0.15
C LEU A 6 -10.02 -4.26 -1.67
N ASN A 7 -10.08 -5.37 -2.40
CA ASN A 7 -9.98 -5.37 -3.86
C ASN A 7 -11.18 -4.65 -4.52
N ASP A 8 -12.38 -4.86 -3.98
CA ASP A 8 -13.59 -4.19 -4.45
C ASP A 8 -13.49 -2.67 -4.23
N GLU A 9 -13.08 -2.24 -3.03
CA GLU A 9 -12.90 -0.81 -2.69
C GLU A 9 -11.79 -0.13 -3.51
N ILE A 10 -10.67 -0.83 -3.77
CA ILE A 10 -9.60 -0.34 -4.66
C ILE A 10 -10.14 -0.20 -6.08
N THR A 11 -10.90 -1.18 -6.57
CA THR A 11 -11.46 -1.17 -7.93
C THR A 11 -12.47 -0.03 -8.10
N GLU A 12 -13.34 0.18 -7.11
CA GLU A 12 -14.28 1.30 -7.10
C GLU A 12 -13.53 2.64 -7.08
N SER A 13 -12.55 2.78 -6.18
CA SER A 13 -11.71 3.98 -6.08
C SER A 13 -11.00 4.26 -7.41
N TYR A 14 -10.36 3.26 -8.01
CA TYR A 14 -9.68 3.38 -9.30
C TYR A 14 -10.65 3.78 -10.42
N SER A 15 -11.83 3.16 -10.48
CA SER A 15 -12.83 3.44 -11.50
C SER A 15 -13.45 4.85 -11.36
N SER A 16 -13.42 5.41 -10.14
CA SER A 16 -13.85 6.77 -9.87
C SER A 16 -12.80 7.82 -10.29
N LEU A 17 -11.52 7.43 -10.34
CA LEU A 17 -10.45 8.28 -10.84
C LEU A 17 -10.56 8.38 -12.37
N GLY A 18 -10.71 9.61 -12.87
CA GLY A 18 -10.60 9.90 -14.30
C GLY A 18 -9.15 9.98 -14.76
N ASP A 19 -8.95 10.40 -16.01
CA ASP A 19 -7.62 10.61 -16.59
C ASP A 19 -6.94 11.92 -16.12
N GLU A 20 -7.71 12.83 -15.52
CA GLU A 20 -7.26 14.14 -15.06
C GLU A 20 -7.63 14.36 -13.59
N LEU A 21 -6.74 15.05 -12.86
CA LEU A 21 -6.92 15.43 -11.47
C LEU A 21 -6.75 16.94 -11.32
N GLU A 22 -7.83 17.65 -11.01
CA GLU A 22 -7.76 19.07 -10.65
C GLU A 22 -7.38 19.20 -9.16
N VAL A 23 -6.27 19.91 -8.90
CA VAL A 23 -5.75 20.11 -7.54
C VAL A 23 -5.77 21.59 -7.17
N ALA A 24 -6.54 21.94 -6.14
CA ALA A 24 -6.48 23.28 -5.57
C ALA A 24 -5.16 23.45 -4.79
N LEU A 25 -4.41 24.51 -5.09
CA LEU A 25 -3.13 24.80 -4.44
C LEU A 25 -3.27 25.94 -3.44
N ASP A 26 -2.83 25.71 -2.22
CA ASP A 26 -2.70 26.76 -1.23
C ASP A 26 -1.43 27.62 -1.48
N ARG A 27 -1.10 28.50 -0.54
CA ARG A 27 0.10 29.36 -0.69
C ARG A 27 1.41 28.58 -0.51
N GLU A 28 1.44 27.65 0.43
CA GLU A 28 2.62 26.85 0.75
C GLU A 28 2.94 25.89 -0.39
N THR A 29 1.93 25.13 -0.86
CA THR A 29 2.09 24.20 -1.98
C THR A 29 2.57 24.93 -3.24
N ARG A 30 2.05 26.13 -3.54
CA ARG A 30 2.51 26.93 -4.69
C ARG A 30 3.98 27.35 -4.56
N ASN A 31 4.43 27.68 -3.36
CA ASN A 31 5.81 28.10 -3.14
C ASN A 31 6.78 26.92 -3.31
N GLU A 32 6.44 25.78 -2.70
CA GLU A 32 7.24 24.57 -2.81
C GLU A 32 7.29 24.04 -4.24
N LEU A 33 6.15 24.04 -4.94
CA LEU A 33 6.09 23.62 -6.33
C LEU A 33 6.93 24.53 -7.23
N ALA A 34 6.86 25.85 -7.04
CA ALA A 34 7.70 26.80 -7.79
C ALA A 34 9.20 26.59 -7.53
N LEU A 35 9.58 26.27 -6.28
CA LEU A 35 10.97 25.92 -5.95
C LEU A 35 11.41 24.64 -6.68
N LEU A 36 10.57 23.61 -6.67
CA LEU A 36 10.88 22.34 -7.32
C LEU A 36 10.96 22.49 -8.85
N GLU A 37 10.04 23.21 -9.48
CA GLU A 37 10.11 23.51 -10.91
C GLU A 37 11.40 24.24 -11.27
N THR A 38 11.77 25.25 -10.47
CA THR A 38 12.98 26.03 -10.72
C THR A 38 14.25 25.19 -10.56
N ALA A 39 14.31 24.33 -9.54
CA ALA A 39 15.50 23.57 -9.21
C ALA A 39 15.68 22.30 -10.07
N MET A 40 14.56 21.69 -10.48
CA MET A 40 14.56 20.39 -11.17
C MET A 40 14.32 20.52 -12.67
N GLU A 41 13.83 21.68 -13.14
CA GLU A 41 13.56 21.98 -14.56
C GLU A 41 12.81 20.83 -15.28
N PRO A 42 11.64 20.39 -14.75
CA PRO A 42 10.86 19.33 -15.39
C PRO A 42 10.30 19.82 -16.74
N GLU A 43 9.87 18.89 -17.59
CA GLU A 43 9.20 19.26 -18.84
C GLU A 43 7.83 19.93 -18.58
N SER A 44 7.18 19.54 -17.47
CA SER A 44 5.89 20.07 -17.06
C SER A 44 5.59 19.86 -15.57
N THR A 45 4.74 20.72 -15.00
CA THR A 45 4.37 20.70 -13.57
C THR A 45 3.72 19.39 -13.12
N ASP A 46 2.87 18.80 -13.97
CA ASP A 46 2.15 17.55 -13.70
C ASP A 46 3.09 16.34 -13.56
N GLU A 47 4.29 16.38 -14.15
CA GLU A 47 5.34 15.39 -13.91
C GLU A 47 5.75 15.37 -12.44
N LEU A 48 5.96 16.55 -11.83
CA LEU A 48 6.31 16.66 -10.42
C LEU A 48 5.19 16.13 -9.52
N VAL A 49 3.93 16.42 -9.87
CA VAL A 49 2.77 15.93 -9.10
C VAL A 49 2.68 14.40 -9.16
N ARG A 50 2.82 13.79 -10.35
CA ARG A 50 2.88 12.33 -10.48
C ARG A 50 4.02 11.73 -9.66
N ARG A 51 5.21 12.33 -9.75
CA ARG A 51 6.38 11.89 -8.98
C ARG A 51 6.15 12.01 -7.47
N ALA A 52 5.50 13.07 -7.01
CA ALA A 52 5.16 13.25 -5.61
C ALA A 52 4.21 12.15 -5.10
N ILE A 53 3.20 11.76 -5.90
CA ILE A 53 2.30 10.64 -5.58
C ILE A 53 3.09 9.33 -5.47
N HIS A 54 3.98 9.04 -6.42
CA HIS A 54 4.83 7.84 -6.37
C HIS A 54 5.76 7.83 -5.15
N MET A 55 6.38 8.96 -4.82
CA MET A 55 7.23 9.07 -3.63
C MET A 55 6.43 8.92 -2.34
N LEU A 56 5.21 9.48 -2.27
CA LEU A 56 4.31 9.31 -1.13
C LEU A 56 3.95 7.83 -0.96
N PHE A 57 3.49 7.16 -2.03
CA PHE A 57 3.16 5.74 -2.00
C PHE A 57 4.35 4.90 -1.53
N GLN A 58 5.52 5.06 -2.17
CA GLN A 58 6.74 4.35 -1.81
C GLN A 58 7.08 4.55 -0.32
N THR A 59 7.07 5.80 0.15
CA THR A 59 7.37 6.11 1.55
C THR A 59 6.37 5.46 2.50
N THR A 60 5.08 5.45 2.16
CA THR A 60 4.05 4.82 3.01
C THR A 60 4.16 3.29 3.07
N VAL A 61 4.61 2.66 1.99
CA VAL A 61 4.93 1.22 1.96
C VAL A 61 6.17 0.94 2.79
N GLU A 62 7.28 1.64 2.52
CA GLU A 62 8.57 1.41 3.18
C GLU A 62 8.54 1.65 4.68
N THR A 63 7.72 2.61 5.13
CA THR A 63 7.54 2.92 6.56
C THR A 63 6.56 1.99 7.27
N GLY A 64 5.89 1.08 6.56
CA GLY A 64 4.86 0.20 7.10
C GLY A 64 3.54 0.91 7.45
N ASN A 65 3.42 2.20 7.11
CA ASN A 65 2.19 2.97 7.35
C ASN A 65 1.02 2.38 6.57
N ILE A 66 1.24 1.95 5.32
CA ILE A 66 0.19 1.31 4.52
C ILE A 66 -0.36 0.07 5.24
N ASP A 67 0.53 -0.73 5.84
CA ASP A 67 0.21 -1.98 6.51
C ASP A 67 -0.64 -1.74 7.78
N PHE A 68 -0.38 -0.63 8.49
CA PHE A 68 -1.19 -0.20 9.62
C PHE A 68 -2.63 0.14 9.19
N HIS A 69 -2.79 0.88 8.09
CA HIS A 69 -4.10 1.23 7.56
C HIS A 69 -4.88 0.01 7.05
N LEU A 70 -4.21 -0.87 6.29
CA LEU A 70 -4.83 -2.08 5.76
C LEU A 70 -5.28 -3.04 6.87
N ARG A 71 -4.46 -3.26 7.91
CA ARG A 71 -4.88 -4.09 9.04
C ARG A 71 -6.07 -3.51 9.80
N SER A 72 -6.09 -2.19 9.99
CA SER A 72 -7.16 -1.52 10.74
C SER A 72 -8.50 -1.52 9.98
N GLY A 73 -8.47 -1.31 8.66
CA GLY A 73 -9.68 -1.26 7.85
C GLY A 73 -10.14 -2.62 7.33
N PHE A 74 -9.20 -3.45 6.90
CA PHE A 74 -9.43 -4.63 6.07
C PHE A 74 -8.89 -5.93 6.64
N ASP A 75 -8.30 -5.92 7.85
CA ASP A 75 -7.71 -7.10 8.48
C ASP A 75 -6.75 -7.89 7.57
N VAL A 76 -6.09 -7.17 6.66
CA VAL A 76 -5.09 -7.71 5.72
C VAL A 76 -3.83 -6.86 5.73
N THR A 77 -2.77 -7.43 5.20
CA THR A 77 -1.47 -6.78 4.99
C THR A 77 -1.25 -6.42 3.53
N TYR A 78 -0.28 -5.53 3.29
CA TYR A 78 0.13 -5.19 1.94
C TYR A 78 0.72 -6.39 1.20
N ASP A 79 1.39 -7.31 1.91
CA ASP A 79 1.92 -8.54 1.32
C ASP A 79 0.81 -9.51 0.87
N GLU A 80 -0.28 -9.63 1.63
CA GLU A 80 -1.46 -10.42 1.24
C GLU A 80 -2.15 -9.80 0.03
N TYR A 81 -2.24 -8.47 -0.03
CA TYR A 81 -2.71 -7.78 -1.23
C TYR A 81 -1.82 -8.07 -2.46
N LEU A 82 -0.51 -7.95 -2.33
CA LEU A 82 0.44 -8.19 -3.43
C LEU A 82 0.40 -9.63 -3.94
N SER A 83 0.17 -10.58 -3.04
CA SER A 83 0.13 -12.00 -3.38
C SER A 83 -1.23 -12.50 -3.84
N GLY A 84 -2.29 -11.71 -3.61
CA GLY A 84 -3.66 -12.08 -3.95
C GLY A 84 -4.23 -13.22 -3.11
N MET A 85 -3.64 -13.52 -1.96
CA MET A 85 -4.08 -14.57 -1.05
C MET A 85 -3.69 -14.25 0.39
N THR A 86 -4.49 -14.68 1.35
CA THR A 86 -4.25 -14.45 2.78
C THR A 86 -3.14 -15.36 3.32
N PHE A 87 -2.54 -14.98 4.46
CA PHE A 87 -1.52 -15.79 5.13
C PHE A 87 -2.02 -17.19 5.50
N ASP A 88 -3.27 -17.32 5.90
CA ASP A 88 -3.89 -18.61 6.24
C ASP A 88 -4.01 -19.53 5.01
N GLU A 89 -4.28 -18.95 3.84
CA GLU A 89 -4.34 -19.67 2.57
C GLU A 89 -2.94 -20.06 2.06
N MET A 90 -1.93 -19.20 2.28
CA MET A 90 -0.53 -19.50 1.93
C MET A 90 0.08 -20.60 2.79
N THR A 91 -0.19 -20.55 4.09
CA THR A 91 0.38 -21.49 5.06
C THR A 91 -0.36 -22.82 5.07
N GLY A 92 -1.52 -22.89 4.40
CA GLY A 92 -2.31 -24.10 4.23
C GLY A 92 -2.75 -24.64 5.58
N ALA A 93 -3.84 -24.05 6.13
CA ALA A 93 -4.55 -24.48 7.33
C ALA A 93 -4.11 -25.86 7.88
N ASP A 94 -3.36 -25.83 8.98
CA ASP A 94 -3.00 -27.00 9.80
C ASP A 94 -2.21 -28.14 9.13
N ASN A 95 -1.03 -27.84 8.58
CA ASN A 95 0.05 -28.83 8.48
C ASN A 95 1.13 -28.59 9.54
N TYR A 96 0.74 -28.35 10.79
CA TYR A 96 1.65 -28.64 11.89
C TYR A 96 1.71 -30.16 12.04
N PRO A 97 2.88 -30.82 11.86
CA PRO A 97 3.00 -32.19 12.28
C PRO A 97 2.63 -32.26 13.76
N SER A 98 1.66 -33.10 14.11
CA SER A 98 1.35 -33.41 15.49
C SER A 98 2.67 -33.71 16.19
N MET A 99 3.11 -32.84 17.09
CA MET A 99 4.29 -33.10 17.90
C MET A 99 3.93 -34.28 18.79
N ASP A 100 4.31 -35.46 18.34
CA ASP A 100 4.22 -36.69 19.10
C ASP A 100 5.11 -36.52 20.34
N ASP A 101 4.47 -36.24 21.48
CA ASP A 101 5.10 -35.90 22.77
C ASP A 101 6.04 -37.02 23.28
N GLU A 102 5.99 -38.21 22.66
CA GLU A 102 6.78 -39.40 23.02
C GLU A 102 8.28 -39.29 22.72
N ARG A 103 8.73 -38.32 21.90
CA ARG A 103 10.16 -38.19 21.53
C ARG A 103 10.91 -37.10 22.30
N ARG A 104 10.29 -36.45 23.28
CA ARG A 104 10.89 -35.30 23.99
C ARG A 104 11.93 -35.69 25.06
N TYR A 105 11.95 -36.94 25.49
CA TYR A 105 12.93 -37.46 26.46
C TYR A 105 13.36 -38.89 26.10
N GLN A 106 14.40 -39.04 25.27
CA GLN A 106 15.29 -40.20 25.34
C GLN A 106 16.71 -39.67 25.61
N PHE A 107 17.25 -40.05 26.77
CA PHE A 107 18.62 -39.80 27.20
C PHE A 107 19.55 -40.90 26.68
#